data_AF-D2RED3-F1
#
_entry.id   AF-D2RED3-F1
#
_cell.length_a   1.000
_cell.length_b   1.000
_cell.length_c   1.000
_cell.angle_alpha   90.00
_cell.angle_beta   90.00
_cell.angle_gamma   90.00
#
_symmetry.space_group_name_H-M   'P 1'
#
loop_
_entity.id
_entity.type
_entity.pdbx_description
1 polymer ?
#
loop_
_entity_poly.entity_id
_entity_poly.type
_entity_poly.pdbx_seq_one_letter_code
_entity_poly.pdbx_strand_id
1 'polypeptide(L)'
;MEEIEFECPVCDDGKKHKAEVLKRERGKLERDEMKLIKGNVEVMIVRCKDCKRIGKIIRHLDYNFEIYDFPSDDESIEKLEKLASQ
;
A
#
# COMPACT_ATOMS: atom_id res chain seq x y z
N MET A 1 -10.43 12.82 -2.21
CA MET A 1 -9.69 11.55 -2.08
C MET A 1 -8.49 11.66 -2.98
N GLU A 2 -7.32 11.24 -2.50
CA GLU A 2 -6.09 11.32 -3.30
C GLU A 2 -6.02 10.11 -4.25
N GLU A 3 -5.51 10.31 -5.47
CA GLU A 3 -5.35 9.25 -6.45
C GLU A 3 -3.88 9.12 -6.82
N ILE A 4 -3.40 7.89 -6.92
CA ILE A 4 -2.03 7.58 -7.36
C ILE A 4 -2.04 6.66 -8.56
N GLU A 5 -0.97 6.71 -9.33
CA GLU A 5 -0.71 5.76 -10.41
C GLU A 5 0.34 4.76 -9.93
N PHE A 6 0.04 3.47 -10.04
CA PHE A 6 0.94 2.40 -9.64
C PHE A 6 0.78 1.20 -10.57
N GLU A 7 1.83 0.38 -10.69
CA GLU A 7 1.73 -0.89 -11.41
C GLU A 7 1.04 -1.90 -10.49
N CYS A 8 -0.18 -2.32 -10.84
CA CYS A 8 -0.95 -3.20 -10.00
C CYS A 8 -0.42 -4.64 -10.10
N PRO A 9 0.16 -5.22 -9.03
CA PRO A 9 0.71 -6.59 -9.08
C PRO A 9 -0.38 -7.67 -9.24
N VAL A 10 -1.66 -7.27 -9.13
CA VAL A 10 -2.82 -8.16 -9.28
C VAL A 10 -3.28 -8.20 -10.72
N CYS A 11 -3.24 -7.07 -11.42
CA CYS A 11 -3.56 -7.01 -12.85
C CYS A 11 -2.41 -7.57 -13.69
N ASP A 12 -1.17 -7.28 -13.28
CA ASP A 12 0.06 -7.79 -13.93
C ASP A 12 0.16 -7.47 -15.43
N ASP A 13 -0.57 -6.45 -15.91
CA ASP A 13 -0.61 -6.03 -17.32
C ASP A 13 0.60 -5.17 -17.75
N GLY A 14 1.57 -4.93 -16.85
CA GLY A 14 2.71 -4.03 -17.09
C GLY A 14 2.33 -2.56 -17.33
N LYS A 15 1.12 -2.18 -16.92
CA LYS A 15 0.57 -0.82 -17.05
C LYS A 15 0.41 -0.18 -15.68
N LYS A 16 0.49 1.15 -15.66
CA LYS A 16 0.13 1.95 -14.48
C LYS A 16 -1.39 2.06 -14.40
N HIS A 17 -1.94 1.61 -13.27
CA HIS A 17 -3.35 1.66 -12.95
C HIS A 17 -3.59 2.79 -11.96
N LYS A 18 -4.82 3.32 -11.96
CA LYS A 18 -5.22 4.33 -10.97
C LYS A 18 -5.67 3.64 -9.69
N ALA A 19 -5.11 4.05 -8.58
CA ALA A 19 -5.51 3.63 -7.25
C ALA A 19 -6.08 4.83 -6.48
N GLU A 20 -7.18 4.60 -5.79
CA GLU A 20 -7.69 5.53 -4.79
C GLU A 20 -6.97 5.30 -3.47
N VAL A 21 -6.35 6.34 -2.92
CA VAL A 21 -5.75 6.29 -1.60
C VAL A 21 -6.85 6.42 -0.58
N LEU A 22 -7.13 5.32 0.13
CA LEU A 22 -8.12 5.27 1.19
C LEU A 22 -7.58 5.86 2.49
N LYS A 23 -6.31 5.54 2.80
CA LYS A 23 -5.62 6.02 4.00
C LYS A 23 -4.15 6.23 3.71
N ARG A 24 -3.59 7.32 4.23
CA ARG A 24 -2.15 7.57 4.22
C ARG A 24 -1.68 7.85 5.64
N GLU A 25 -0.62 7.17 6.04
CA GLU A 25 0.02 7.34 7.32
C GLU A 25 1.53 7.47 7.12
N ARG A 26 2.14 8.47 7.73
CA ARG A 26 3.60 8.64 7.74
C ARG A 26 4.10 8.28 9.12
N GLY A 27 5.09 7.40 9.17
CA GLY A 27 5.65 6.90 10.40
C GLY A 27 7.16 6.70 10.30
N LYS A 28 7.78 6.46 11.43
CA LYS A 28 9.18 6.04 11.48
C LYS A 28 9.19 4.57 11.85
N LEU A 29 9.59 3.71 10.92
CA LEU A 29 9.74 2.28 11.18
C LEU A 29 10.98 2.09 12.05
N GLU A 30 10.76 1.62 13.28
CA GLU A 30 11.84 1.09 14.11
C GLU A 30 12.01 -0.39 13.78
N ARG A 31 13.28 -0.83 13.73
CA ARG A 31 13.78 -2.06 13.07
C ARG A 31 13.09 -3.37 13.50
N ASP A 32 12.35 -3.37 14.60
CA ASP A 32 11.84 -4.55 15.29
C ASP A 32 10.51 -5.10 14.74
N GLU A 33 9.63 -4.27 14.18
CA GLU A 33 8.25 -4.73 13.90
C GLU A 33 8.06 -5.47 12.56
N MET A 34 8.92 -5.23 11.56
CA MET A 34 8.73 -5.79 10.21
C MET A 34 10.00 -6.32 9.53
N LYS A 35 11.13 -6.43 10.24
CA LYS A 35 12.47 -6.69 9.64
C LYS A 35 12.86 -5.71 8.52
N LEU A 36 12.18 -4.58 8.43
CA LEU A 36 12.45 -3.52 7.45
C LEU A 36 13.57 -2.61 7.96
N ILE A 37 14.22 -1.92 7.02
CA ILE A 37 15.29 -0.97 7.33
C ILE A 37 14.71 0.17 8.17
N LYS A 38 15.41 0.57 9.25
CA LYS A 38 14.99 1.70 10.10
C LYS A 38 14.96 2.99 9.28
N GLY A 39 13.86 3.73 9.35
CA GLY A 39 13.76 5.07 8.75
C GLY A 39 12.32 5.53 8.57
N ASN A 40 12.16 6.66 7.90
CA ASN A 40 10.87 7.29 7.63
C ASN A 40 10.18 6.54 6.49
N VAL A 41 8.96 6.11 6.77
CA VAL A 41 8.11 5.42 5.80
C VAL A 41 6.78 6.11 5.66
N GLU A 42 6.25 6.05 4.46
CA GLU A 42 4.88 6.42 4.14
C GLU A 42 4.12 5.16 3.78
N VAL A 43 3.11 4.85 4.57
CA VAL A 43 2.19 3.74 4.37
C VAL A 43 0.91 4.27 3.74
N MET A 44 0.52 3.71 2.61
CA MET A 44 -0.70 4.07 1.90
C MET A 44 -1.54 2.81 1.72
N ILE A 45 -2.77 2.82 2.21
CA ILE A 45 -3.77 1.82 1.86
C ILE A 45 -4.49 2.34 0.63
N VAL A 46 -4.44 1.55 -0.44
CA VAL A 46 -4.94 1.95 -1.74
C VAL A 46 -5.89 0.92 -2.31
N ARG A 47 -6.85 1.38 -3.11
CA ARG A 47 -7.77 0.54 -3.86
C ARG A 47 -7.57 0.76 -5.34
N CYS A 48 -7.16 -0.27 -6.06
CA CYS A 48 -7.09 -0.21 -7.51
C CYS A 48 -8.50 0.04 -8.08
N LYS A 49 -8.67 1.01 -8.99
CA LYS A 49 -9.97 1.30 -9.60
C LYS A 49 -10.38 0.27 -10.65
N ASP A 50 -9.41 -0.40 -11.26
CA ASP A 50 -9.63 -1.43 -12.29
C ASP A 50 -10.05 -2.76 -11.68
N CYS A 51 -9.17 -3.42 -10.90
CA CYS A 51 -9.48 -4.71 -10.28
C CYS A 51 -10.24 -4.62 -8.95
N LYS A 52 -10.48 -3.38 -8.45
CA LYS A 52 -11.14 -3.09 -7.17
C LYS A 52 -10.43 -3.65 -5.93
N ARG A 53 -9.25 -4.22 -6.09
CA ARG A 53 -8.48 -4.85 -5.02
C ARG A 53 -7.80 -3.82 -4.15
N ILE A 54 -7.81 -4.08 -2.85
CA ILE A 54 -7.20 -3.23 -1.84
C ILE A 54 -5.85 -3.82 -1.47
N GLY A 55 -4.86 -2.94 -1.38
CA GLY A 55 -3.51 -3.29 -0.98
C GLY A 55 -2.88 -2.15 -0.22
N LYS A 56 -1.66 -2.41 0.21
CA LYS A 56 -0.84 -1.49 1.01
C LYS A 56 0.45 -1.21 0.25
N ILE A 57 0.78 0.06 0.13
CA ILE A 57 2.04 0.53 -0.44
C ILE A 57 2.85 1.14 0.69
N ILE A 58 4.05 0.63 0.92
CA ILE A 58 4.98 1.12 1.93
C ILE A 58 6.14 1.75 1.19
N ARG A 59 6.18 3.08 1.17
CA ARG A 59 7.26 3.85 0.57
C ARG A 59 8.28 4.24 1.61
N HIS A 60 9.53 3.84 1.40
CA HIS A 60 10.65 4.23 2.25
C HIS A 60 11.22 5.56 1.76
N LEU A 61 11.10 6.61 2.56
CA LEU A 61 11.47 7.97 2.15
C LEU A 61 12.99 8.17 2.15
N ASP A 62 13.71 7.48 3.05
CA ASP A 62 15.17 7.59 3.16
C ASP A 62 15.92 6.84 2.05
N TYR A 63 15.38 5.71 1.59
CA TYR A 63 16.02 4.83 0.61
C TYR A 63 15.31 4.82 -0.76
N ASN A 64 14.24 5.61 -0.90
CA ASN A 64 13.44 5.79 -2.11
C ASN A 64 13.05 4.47 -2.80
N PHE A 65 12.67 3.46 -2.01
CA PHE A 65 12.09 2.21 -2.52
C PHE A 65 10.66 2.05 -2.03
N GLU A 66 9.89 1.23 -2.73
CA GLU A 66 8.48 0.97 -2.45
C GLU A 66 8.27 -0.54 -2.29
N ILE A 67 7.49 -0.91 -1.29
CA ILE A 67 7.02 -2.28 -1.08
C ILE A 67 5.53 -2.31 -1.34
N TYR A 68 5.09 -3.23 -2.19
CA TYR A 68 3.69 -3.44 -2.51
C TYR A 68 3.22 -4.72 -1.83
N ASP A 69 2.18 -4.60 -1.00
CA ASP A 69 1.57 -5.70 -0.26
C ASP A 69 0.09 -5.79 -0.67
N PHE A 70 -0.21 -6.66 -1.62
CA PHE A 70 -1.55 -6.88 -2.15
C PHE A 70 -2.02 -8.30 -1.79
N PRO A 71 -2.75 -8.46 -0.67
CA PRO A 71 -3.20 -9.78 -0.25
C PRO A 71 -4.20 -10.39 -1.24
N SER A 72 -4.08 -11.71 -1.39
CA SER A 72 -5.00 -12.50 -2.22
C SER A 72 -6.17 -13.10 -1.42
N ASP A 73 -6.09 -13.08 -0.10
CA ASP A 73 -7.06 -13.70 0.82
C ASP A 73 -8.00 -12.65 1.42
N ASP A 74 -9.29 -12.99 1.55
CA ASP A 74 -10.33 -12.09 2.03
C ASP A 74 -10.06 -11.52 3.43
N GLU A 75 -9.54 -12.32 4.37
CA GLU A 75 -9.26 -11.88 5.74
C GLU A 75 -8.30 -10.69 5.79
N SER A 76 -7.24 -10.74 4.98
CA SER A 76 -6.24 -9.67 4.92
C SER A 76 -6.79 -8.42 4.24
N ILE A 77 -7.66 -8.59 3.24
CA ILE A 77 -8.36 -7.49 2.56
C ILE A 77 -9.29 -6.78 3.54
N GLU A 78 -10.13 -7.52 4.27
CA GLU A 78 -11.04 -6.97 5.28
C GLU A 78 -10.28 -6.19 6.37
N LYS A 79 -9.10 -6.67 6.77
CA LYS A 79 -8.25 -5.99 7.74
C LYS A 79 -7.76 -4.64 7.20
N LEU A 80 -7.36 -4.57 5.94
CA LEU A 80 -6.97 -3.32 5.28
C LEU A 80 -8.16 -2.36 5.13
N GLU A 81 -9.34 -2.87 4.80
CA GLU A 81 -10.58 -2.06 4.73
C GLU A 81 -10.99 -1.48 6.07
N LYS A 82 -10.88 -2.26 7.15
CA LYS A 82 -11.13 -1.78 8.52
C LYS A 82 -10.11 -0.74 8.95
N LEU A 83 -8.86 -0.89 8.55
CA LEU A 83 -7.81 0.10 8.82
C LEU A 83 -8.03 1.38 8.03
N ALA A 84 -8.51 1.28 6.79
CA ALA A 84 -8.84 2.41 5.92
C ALA A 84 -10.09 3.18 6.36
N SER A 85 -11.02 2.52 7.05
CA SER A 85 -12.27 3.12 7.53
C SER A 85 -12.17 3.73 8.94
N GLN A 86 -11.02 3.59 9.62
CA GLN A 86 -10.69 4.20 10.91
C GLN A 86 -9.90 5.49 10.73
#